data_AF-G3AQA4-F1
#
_entry.id   AF-G3AQA4-F1
#
_cell.length_a   1.000
_cell.length_b   1.000
_cell.length_c   1.000
_cell.angle_alpha   90.00
_cell.angle_beta   90.00
_cell.angle_gamma   90.00
#
_symmetry.space_group_name_H-M   'P 1'
#
loop_
_entity.id
_entity.type
_entity.pdbx_description
1 polymer ?
#
loop_
_entity_poly.entity_id
_entity_poly.type
_entity_poly.pdbx_seq_one_letter_code
_entity_poly.pdbx_strand_id
1 'polypeptide(L)'
;MASSTSEITLPVVNFFSWFLVWRVPTIKILLHMLKCDENWEIDQKSVDFVFSRLLKSKNSQWIVLFPEVNIWTREGAGLQRQLSEKYFLPQFTHLLYPRFSGFFNVITALADIKPQPYSNLYDITILYVREDSQQISFRPPTLLEFFSSKVPITVTVNVKIRSVNRVPQKRHKLERYLEHLWRNKDKLIAQLKVENDVEVINSSLKCINDVNDV
;
A
#
# COMPACT_ATOMS: atom_id res chain seq x y z
N MET A 1 14.93 20.17 41.09
CA MET A 1 14.10 20.21 39.87
C MET A 1 14.64 19.16 38.91
N ALA A 2 14.04 17.98 38.91
CA ALA A 2 14.48 16.86 38.08
C ALA A 2 13.93 17.03 36.65
N SER A 3 14.84 17.06 35.69
CA SER A 3 14.56 17.01 34.25
C SER A 3 13.82 15.71 33.93
N SER A 4 12.53 15.79 33.59
CA SER A 4 11.75 14.66 33.09
C SER A 4 12.25 14.28 31.70
N THR A 5 13.16 13.30 31.63
CA THR A 5 13.45 12.54 30.42
C THR A 5 12.14 11.92 29.94
N SER A 6 11.53 12.50 28.92
CA SER A 6 10.41 11.89 28.20
C SER A 6 10.92 10.59 27.57
N GLU A 7 10.56 9.45 28.16
CA GLU A 7 10.78 8.14 27.55
C GLU A 7 10.12 8.14 26.16
N ILE A 8 10.94 8.11 25.11
CA ILE A 8 10.47 8.01 23.74
C ILE A 8 9.96 6.58 23.56
N THR A 9 8.66 6.37 23.75
CA THR A 9 8.03 5.10 23.43
C THR A 9 7.95 4.97 21.91
N LEU A 10 8.75 4.07 21.33
CA LEU A 10 8.67 3.77 19.91
C LEU A 10 7.30 3.17 19.60
N PRO A 11 6.60 3.66 18.56
CA PRO A 11 5.31 3.12 18.19
C PRO A 11 5.48 1.70 17.63
N VAL A 12 4.58 0.81 18.02
CA VAL A 12 4.59 -0.58 17.53
C VAL A 12 3.93 -0.60 16.15
N VAL A 13 4.62 -1.10 15.12
CA VAL A 13 4.07 -1.21 13.77
C VAL A 13 3.35 -2.55 13.64
N ASN A 14 2.04 -2.50 13.38
CA ASN A 14 1.23 -3.69 13.10
C ASN A 14 0.84 -3.71 11.62
N PHE A 15 1.38 -4.69 10.91
CA PHE A 15 1.00 -4.97 9.54
C PHE A 15 -0.36 -5.66 9.53
N PHE A 16 -1.40 -4.94 9.11
CA PHE A 16 -2.68 -5.57 8.86
C PHE A 16 -2.61 -6.29 7.52
N SER A 17 -2.23 -7.56 7.62
CA SER A 17 -2.36 -8.53 6.55
C SER A 17 -3.54 -9.44 6.85
N TRP A 18 -4.07 -10.05 5.80
CA TRP A 18 -5.04 -11.13 5.93
C TRP A 18 -4.55 -12.28 6.84
N PHE A 19 -3.25 -12.43 7.00
CA PHE A 19 -2.65 -13.39 7.93
C PHE A 19 -2.91 -13.07 9.41
N LEU A 20 -3.20 -11.83 9.80
CA LEU A 20 -3.66 -11.55 11.17
C LEU A 20 -5.08 -12.07 11.43
N VAL A 21 -5.90 -12.13 10.38
CA VAL A 21 -7.25 -12.72 10.43
C VAL A 21 -7.16 -14.24 10.56
N TRP A 22 -6.13 -14.88 10.01
CA TRP A 22 -5.84 -16.31 10.18
C TRP A 22 -5.67 -16.75 11.65
N ARG A 23 -5.31 -15.84 12.58
CA ARG A 23 -5.16 -16.17 14.00
C ARG A 23 -6.49 -16.34 14.75
N VAL A 24 -7.63 -16.10 14.10
CA VAL A 24 -8.96 -16.35 14.67
C VAL A 24 -9.33 -17.82 14.41
N PRO A 25 -9.39 -18.69 15.43
CA PRO A 25 -9.48 -20.14 15.26
C PRO A 25 -10.92 -20.59 15.02
N THR A 26 -11.66 -19.91 14.16
CA THR A 26 -13.03 -20.31 13.85
C THR A 26 -13.01 -21.24 12.64
N ILE A 27 -13.35 -22.51 12.84
CA ILE A 27 -13.43 -23.56 11.81
C ILE A 27 -14.24 -23.10 10.58
N LYS A 28 -15.24 -22.24 10.81
CA LYS A 28 -16.03 -21.58 9.75
C LYS A 28 -15.16 -20.74 8.80
N ILE A 29 -14.24 -19.92 9.32
CA ILE A 29 -13.31 -19.07 8.54
C ILE A 29 -12.37 -19.94 7.69
N LEU A 30 -11.89 -21.05 8.26
CA LEU A 30 -11.06 -22.03 7.56
C LEU A 30 -11.82 -22.66 6.37
N LEU A 31 -13.09 -23.04 6.56
CA LEU A 31 -13.96 -23.61 5.52
C LEU A 31 -14.32 -22.60 4.41
N HIS A 32 -14.53 -21.33 4.74
CA HIS A 32 -14.78 -20.28 3.75
C HIS A 32 -13.53 -19.93 2.93
N MET A 33 -12.33 -19.99 3.55
CA MET A 33 -11.06 -19.87 2.83
C MET A 33 -10.75 -21.07 1.93
N LEU A 34 -11.03 -22.30 2.37
CA LEU A 34 -10.86 -23.51 1.53
C LEU A 34 -11.76 -23.47 0.29
N LYS A 35 -12.86 -22.70 0.32
CA LYS A 35 -13.72 -22.45 -0.83
C LYS A 35 -13.22 -21.33 -1.74
N CYS A 36 -12.04 -20.76 -1.49
CA CYS A 36 -11.48 -19.63 -2.23
C CYS A 36 -12.48 -18.48 -2.40
N ASP A 37 -13.34 -18.27 -1.41
CA ASP A 37 -14.30 -17.18 -1.43
C ASP A 37 -13.58 -15.89 -1.02
N GLU A 38 -12.90 -15.28 -1.99
CA GLU A 38 -12.04 -14.11 -1.80
C GLU A 38 -12.80 -12.84 -1.37
N ASN A 39 -14.13 -12.91 -1.36
CA ASN A 39 -15.03 -11.82 -1.00
C ASN A 39 -15.58 -11.91 0.42
N TRP A 40 -15.12 -12.85 1.25
CA TRP A 40 -15.68 -12.99 2.60
C TRP A 40 -15.43 -11.74 3.46
N GLU A 41 -16.50 -11.33 4.14
CA GLU A 41 -16.46 -10.26 5.12
C GLU A 41 -16.35 -10.87 6.51
N ILE A 42 -15.42 -10.35 7.30
CA ILE A 42 -15.23 -10.78 8.68
C ILE A 42 -16.45 -10.32 9.47
N ASP A 43 -17.06 -11.23 10.21
CA ASP A 43 -18.13 -10.90 11.16
C ASP A 43 -17.65 -9.79 12.11
N GLN A 44 -18.49 -8.78 12.35
CA GLN A 44 -18.13 -7.58 13.12
C GLN A 44 -17.55 -7.96 14.50
N LYS A 45 -18.04 -9.04 15.11
CA LYS A 45 -17.55 -9.55 16.40
C LYS A 45 -16.08 -10.02 16.34
N SER A 46 -15.66 -10.63 15.23
CA SER A 46 -14.28 -11.08 15.04
C SER A 46 -13.36 -9.91 14.69
N VAL A 47 -13.88 -8.93 13.94
CA VAL A 47 -13.19 -7.65 13.71
C VAL A 47 -12.94 -6.96 15.06
N ASP A 48 -13.98 -6.77 15.87
CA ASP A 48 -13.89 -6.17 17.20
C ASP A 48 -12.89 -6.90 18.11
N PHE A 49 -12.82 -8.24 18.04
CA PHE A 49 -11.85 -8.98 18.84
C PHE A 49 -10.40 -8.69 18.44
N VAL A 50 -10.09 -8.66 17.14
CA VAL A 50 -8.74 -8.36 16.64
C VAL A 50 -8.38 -6.91 16.90
N PHE A 51 -9.29 -6.00 16.58
CA PHE A 51 -9.09 -4.56 16.70
C PHE A 51 -9.10 -4.10 18.16
N SER A 52 -9.94 -4.65 19.04
CA SER A 52 -9.95 -4.27 20.46
C SER A 52 -8.64 -4.56 21.17
N ARG A 53 -7.89 -5.60 20.79
CA ARG A 53 -6.54 -5.84 21.34
C ARG A 53 -5.53 -4.79 20.88
N LEU A 54 -5.59 -4.40 19.61
CA LEU A 54 -4.72 -3.37 19.04
C LEU A 54 -5.03 -2.00 19.66
N LEU A 55 -6.31 -1.69 19.81
CA LEU A 55 -6.82 -0.37 20.17
C LEU A 55 -6.90 -0.13 21.70
N LYS A 56 -7.00 -1.18 22.51
CA LYS A 56 -6.88 -1.09 23.98
C LYS A 56 -5.43 -1.06 24.47
N SER A 57 -4.45 -1.24 23.57
CA SER A 57 -3.05 -1.17 23.96
C SER A 57 -2.68 0.27 24.33
N LYS A 58 -1.86 0.47 25.37
CA LYS A 58 -1.38 1.80 25.79
C LYS A 58 -0.45 2.47 24.78
N ASN A 59 0.04 1.71 23.79
CA ASN A 59 1.07 2.16 22.86
C ASN A 59 0.42 2.62 21.55
N SER A 60 0.95 3.68 20.95
CA SER A 60 0.54 4.11 19.61
C SER A 60 0.92 3.02 18.59
N GLN A 61 -0.07 2.43 17.94
CA GLN A 61 0.14 1.37 16.95
C GLN A 61 -0.16 1.85 15.53
N TRP A 62 0.73 1.57 14.58
CA TRP A 62 0.49 1.84 13.17
C TRP A 62 -0.26 0.68 12.54
N ILE A 63 -1.30 0.98 11.75
CA ILE A 63 -2.04 -0.01 10.97
C ILE A 63 -1.65 0.18 9.50
N VAL A 64 -0.95 -0.80 8.93
CA VAL A 64 -0.52 -0.77 7.53
C VAL A 64 -1.43 -1.69 6.70
N LEU A 65 -1.98 -1.17 5.59
CA LEU A 65 -2.91 -1.87 4.72
C LEU A 65 -2.36 -2.00 3.29
N PHE A 66 -2.57 -3.16 2.67
CA PHE A 66 -2.22 -3.43 1.28
C PHE A 66 -3.47 -3.87 0.49
N PRO A 67 -4.24 -2.93 -0.08
CA PRO A 67 -5.49 -3.30 -0.75
C PRO A 67 -5.30 -4.13 -2.03
N GLU A 68 -4.14 -4.09 -2.68
CA GLU A 68 -3.87 -4.93 -3.87
C GLU A 68 -3.70 -6.41 -3.54
N VAL A 69 -3.35 -6.74 -2.28
CA VAL A 69 -3.11 -8.09 -1.70
C VAL A 69 -1.99 -8.89 -2.37
N ASN A 70 -1.80 -8.75 -3.68
CA ASN A 70 -0.82 -9.44 -4.50
C ASN A 70 0.28 -8.48 -4.97
N ILE A 71 1.45 -9.05 -5.24
CA ILE A 71 2.55 -8.35 -5.90
C ILE A 71 2.20 -8.21 -7.38
N TRP A 72 2.43 -7.03 -7.95
CA TRP A 72 2.22 -6.79 -9.37
C TRP A 72 3.12 -7.70 -10.21
N THR A 73 2.51 -8.49 -11.11
CA THR A 73 3.19 -9.30 -12.13
C THR A 73 2.53 -9.07 -13.47
N ARG A 74 3.27 -9.27 -14.58
CA ARG A 74 2.71 -9.09 -15.93
C ARG A 74 1.54 -10.04 -16.20
N GLU A 75 1.65 -11.28 -15.72
CA GLU A 75 0.59 -12.28 -15.82
C GLU A 75 -0.64 -11.88 -15.02
N GLY A 76 -0.46 -11.45 -13.76
CA GLY A 76 -1.54 -10.99 -12.90
C GLY A 76 -2.25 -9.76 -13.45
N ALA A 77 -1.49 -8.79 -13.97
CA ALA A 77 -2.03 -7.61 -14.63
C ALA A 77 -2.81 -7.96 -15.91
N GLY A 78 -2.33 -8.94 -16.69
CA GLY A 78 -3.02 -9.44 -17.89
C GLY A 78 -4.36 -10.09 -17.57
N LEU A 79 -4.38 -11.01 -16.61
CA LEU A 79 -5.61 -11.67 -16.14
C LEU A 79 -6.59 -10.64 -15.57
N GLN A 80 -6.11 -9.71 -14.76
CA GLN A 80 -6.95 -8.66 -14.20
C GLN A 80 -7.54 -7.77 -15.29
N ARG A 81 -6.77 -7.41 -16.33
CA ARG A 81 -7.30 -6.60 -17.45
C ARG A 81 -8.46 -7.29 -18.15
N GLN A 82 -8.35 -8.60 -18.41
CA GLN A 82 -9.44 -9.38 -19.00
C GLN A 82 -10.70 -9.38 -18.12
N LEU A 83 -10.53 -9.51 -16.79
CA LEU A 83 -11.64 -9.43 -15.84
C LEU A 83 -12.24 -8.01 -15.80
N SER A 84 -11.41 -6.98 -15.77
CA SER A 84 -11.85 -5.59 -15.77
C SER A 84 -12.65 -5.25 -17.03
N GLU A 85 -12.23 -5.74 -18.21
CA GLU A 85 -12.97 -5.58 -19.46
C GLU A 85 -14.32 -6.30 -19.41
N LYS A 86 -14.34 -7.54 -18.91
CA LYS A 86 -15.58 -8.33 -18.78
C LYS A 86 -16.61 -7.67 -17.87
N TYR A 87 -16.17 -7.01 -16.79
CA TYR A 87 -17.02 -6.41 -15.78
C TYR A 87 -17.10 -4.87 -15.85
N PHE A 88 -16.60 -4.25 -16.93
CA PHE A 88 -16.57 -2.80 -17.13
C PHE A 88 -15.93 -2.01 -15.97
N LEU A 89 -14.89 -2.59 -15.35
CA LEU A 89 -14.14 -1.96 -14.27
C LEU A 89 -13.04 -1.03 -14.85
N PRO A 90 -12.60 -0.03 -14.07
CA PRO A 90 -11.45 0.79 -14.44
C PRO A 90 -10.21 -0.06 -14.72
N GLN A 91 -9.51 0.28 -15.80
CA GLN A 91 -8.24 -0.33 -16.13
C GLN A 91 -7.09 0.49 -15.54
N PHE A 92 -6.17 -0.21 -14.87
CA PHE A 92 -4.93 0.36 -14.34
C PHE A 92 -3.74 -0.23 -15.11
N THR A 93 -2.69 0.56 -15.29
CA THR A 93 -1.50 0.17 -16.06
C THR A 93 -0.34 -0.26 -15.19
N HIS A 94 -0.19 0.36 -14.03
CA HIS A 94 0.95 0.17 -13.12
C HIS A 94 0.56 -0.47 -11.79
N LEU A 95 -0.74 -0.57 -11.50
CA LEU A 95 -1.27 -1.10 -10.24
C LEU A 95 -2.27 -2.24 -10.49
N LEU A 96 -2.44 -3.09 -9.49
CA LEU A 96 -3.54 -4.04 -9.45
C LEU A 96 -4.81 -3.36 -8.93
N TYR A 97 -5.96 -3.96 -9.20
CA TYR A 97 -7.25 -3.46 -8.79
C TYR A 97 -7.41 -3.69 -7.28
N PRO A 98 -7.79 -2.66 -6.49
CA PRO A 98 -7.82 -2.80 -5.04
C PRO A 98 -8.95 -3.72 -4.59
N ARG A 99 -8.67 -4.58 -3.62
CA ARG A 99 -9.67 -5.36 -2.88
C ARG A 99 -10.21 -4.54 -1.72
N PHE A 100 -11.53 -4.36 -1.69
CA PHE A 100 -12.19 -3.44 -0.75
C PHE A 100 -12.44 -4.02 0.64
N SER A 101 -12.62 -5.34 0.77
CA SER A 101 -13.10 -5.97 2.01
C SER A 101 -12.19 -5.70 3.20
N GLY A 102 -10.87 -5.81 3.01
CA GLY A 102 -9.89 -5.54 4.07
C GLY A 102 -9.92 -4.09 4.53
N PHE A 103 -10.01 -3.14 3.59
CA PHE A 103 -10.10 -1.72 3.88
C PHE A 103 -11.41 -1.37 4.60
N PHE A 104 -12.53 -1.94 4.15
CA PHE A 104 -13.85 -1.75 4.76
C PHE A 104 -13.89 -2.21 6.22
N ASN A 105 -13.36 -3.40 6.52
CA ASN A 105 -13.33 -3.95 7.87
C ASN A 105 -12.56 -3.03 8.83
N VAL A 106 -11.40 -2.52 8.39
CA VAL A 106 -10.56 -1.63 9.21
C VAL A 106 -11.28 -0.30 9.45
N ILE A 107 -11.82 0.34 8.41
CA ILE A 107 -12.48 1.64 8.55
C ILE A 107 -13.73 1.54 9.43
N THR A 108 -14.48 0.44 9.33
CA THR A 108 -15.65 0.17 10.18
C THR A 108 -15.23 0.01 11.64
N ALA A 109 -14.22 -0.83 11.91
CA ALA A 109 -13.68 -1.01 13.27
C ALA A 109 -13.18 0.30 13.89
N LEU A 110 -12.55 1.16 13.09
CA LEU A 110 -12.05 2.46 13.54
C LEU A 110 -13.17 3.50 13.73
N ALA A 111 -14.31 3.34 13.07
CA ALA A 111 -15.46 4.22 13.21
C ALA A 111 -16.23 3.98 14.52
N ASP A 112 -16.26 2.72 14.98
CA ASP A 112 -16.99 2.32 16.19
C ASP A 112 -16.32 2.81 17.49
N ILE A 113 -15.07 3.26 17.43
CA ILE A 113 -14.26 3.64 18.59
C ILE A 113 -14.33 5.14 18.82
N LYS A 114 -14.76 5.52 20.04
CA LYS A 114 -14.80 6.91 20.50
C LYS A 114 -14.04 7.05 21.83
N PRO A 115 -13.13 8.02 21.98
CA PRO A 115 -12.67 8.99 20.97
C PRO A 115 -11.81 8.31 19.88
N GLN A 116 -11.82 8.88 18.66
CA GLN A 116 -11.11 8.26 17.53
C GLN A 116 -9.59 8.34 17.75
N PRO A 117 -8.87 7.20 17.78
CA PRO A 117 -7.45 7.18 18.12
C PRO A 117 -6.55 7.66 16.97
N TYR A 118 -7.06 7.66 15.73
CA TYR A 118 -6.30 8.03 14.54
C TYR A 118 -6.86 9.30 13.90
N SER A 119 -6.01 10.30 13.71
CA SER A 119 -6.36 11.54 13.01
C SER A 119 -6.07 11.48 11.51
N ASN A 120 -5.00 10.79 11.13
CA ASN A 120 -4.41 10.83 9.79
C ASN A 120 -4.30 9.43 9.17
N LEU A 121 -4.67 9.35 7.89
CA LEU A 121 -4.43 8.25 6.97
C LEU A 121 -3.26 8.63 6.06
N TYR A 122 -2.21 7.83 6.08
CA TYR A 122 -1.04 8.02 5.24
C TYR A 122 -1.18 7.19 3.97
N ASP A 123 -1.28 7.90 2.85
CA ASP A 123 -1.35 7.32 1.52
C ASP A 123 0.05 7.33 0.90
N ILE A 124 0.72 6.18 0.97
CA ILE A 124 2.13 6.03 0.59
C ILE A 124 2.21 5.37 -0.80
N THR A 125 3.09 5.89 -1.65
CA THR A 125 3.48 5.30 -2.94
C THR A 125 4.99 5.26 -2.98
N ILE A 126 5.55 4.10 -3.25
CA ILE A 126 7.01 3.87 -3.30
C ILE A 126 7.35 3.47 -4.73
N LEU A 127 8.27 4.21 -5.35
CA LEU A 127 8.83 3.90 -6.65
C LEU A 127 10.30 3.52 -6.47
N TYR A 128 10.67 2.36 -6.98
CA TYR A 128 12.05 1.90 -7.04
C TYR A 128 12.58 2.20 -8.42
N VAL A 129 13.73 2.86 -8.50
CA VAL A 129 14.43 3.20 -9.73
C VAL A 129 15.79 2.57 -9.69
N ARG A 130 16.08 1.75 -10.69
CA ARG A 130 17.39 1.14 -10.92
C ARG A 130 17.88 1.58 -12.28
N GLU A 131 19.06 2.18 -12.29
CA GLU A 131 19.78 2.50 -13.51
C GLU A 131 20.70 1.31 -13.83
N ASP A 132 20.34 0.51 -14.82
CA ASP A 132 21.29 -0.43 -15.43
C ASP A 132 21.83 0.21 -16.71
N SER A 133 23.03 -0.19 -17.13
CA SER A 133 23.97 0.51 -18.01
C SER A 133 23.41 1.15 -19.30
N GLN A 134 22.18 0.84 -19.72
CA GLN A 134 21.43 1.54 -20.78
C GLN A 134 19.89 1.53 -20.61
N GLN A 135 19.34 1.03 -19.49
CA GLN A 135 17.88 0.91 -19.28
C GLN A 135 17.48 1.17 -17.83
N ILE A 136 16.43 1.97 -17.65
CA ILE A 136 15.83 2.22 -16.34
C ILE A 136 14.82 1.11 -16.04
N SER A 137 15.01 0.45 -14.90
CA SER A 137 14.07 -0.55 -14.41
C SER A 137 13.33 -0.02 -13.19
N PHE A 138 11.99 -0.06 -13.27
CA PHE A 138 11.10 0.32 -12.17
C PHE A 138 10.63 -0.87 -11.33
N ARG A 139 11.37 -1.98 -11.38
CA ARG A 139 11.00 -3.21 -10.68
C ARG A 139 11.43 -3.12 -9.21
N PRO A 140 10.57 -3.47 -8.24
CA PRO A 140 10.99 -3.58 -6.85
C PRO A 140 12.08 -4.67 -6.72
N PRO A 141 13.19 -4.39 -6.01
CA PRO A 141 14.25 -5.36 -5.83
C PRO A 141 13.78 -6.51 -4.96
N THR A 142 14.29 -7.71 -5.23
CA THR A 142 14.16 -8.81 -4.26
C THR A 142 14.99 -8.53 -3.02
N LEU A 143 14.68 -9.18 -1.89
CA LEU A 143 15.44 -8.98 -0.64
C LEU A 143 16.93 -9.26 -0.85
N LEU A 144 17.25 -10.33 -1.60
CA LEU A 144 18.63 -10.70 -1.92
C LEU A 144 19.29 -9.65 -2.82
N GLU A 145 18.61 -9.18 -3.87
CA GLU A 145 19.12 -8.09 -4.70
C GLU A 145 19.36 -6.81 -3.90
N PHE A 146 18.50 -6.48 -2.94
CA PHE A 146 18.67 -5.30 -2.10
C PHE A 146 19.98 -5.35 -1.30
N PHE A 147 20.35 -6.53 -0.77
CA PHE A 147 21.59 -6.71 -0.02
C PHE A 147 22.84 -6.95 -0.89
N SER A 148 22.67 -7.52 -2.08
CA SER A 148 23.79 -7.94 -2.95
C SER A 148 24.03 -7.04 -4.17
N SER A 149 23.18 -6.06 -4.43
CA SER A 149 23.35 -5.21 -5.61
C SER A 149 24.52 -4.25 -5.45
N LYS A 150 25.38 -4.22 -6.46
CA LYS A 150 26.48 -3.25 -6.60
C LYS A 150 26.02 -1.92 -7.21
N VAL A 151 24.81 -1.91 -7.77
CA VAL A 151 24.23 -0.76 -8.47
C VAL A 151 23.34 0.01 -7.49
N PRO A 152 23.44 1.35 -7.44
CA PRO A 152 22.57 2.14 -6.57
C PRO A 152 21.09 1.95 -6.95
N ILE A 153 20.25 1.85 -5.93
CA ILE A 153 18.78 1.78 -6.10
C ILE A 153 18.21 3.04 -5.48
N THR A 154 17.62 3.90 -6.31
CA THR A 154 16.96 5.12 -5.86
C THR A 154 15.52 4.78 -5.46
N VAL A 155 15.14 5.15 -4.24
CA VAL A 155 13.79 4.89 -3.71
C VAL A 155 13.07 6.21 -3.52
N THR A 156 12.10 6.47 -4.39
CA THR A 156 11.26 7.67 -4.32
C THR A 156 10.00 7.34 -3.53
N VAL A 157 9.82 8.00 -2.38
CA VAL A 157 8.67 7.80 -1.50
C VAL A 157 7.78 9.03 -1.55
N ASN A 158 6.59 8.88 -2.15
CA ASN A 158 5.56 9.91 -2.12
C ASN A 158 4.54 9.61 -1.01
N VAL A 159 4.33 10.56 -0.10
CA VAL A 159 3.38 10.45 1.01
C VAL A 159 2.31 11.52 0.90
N LYS A 160 1.03 11.12 0.88
CA LYS A 160 -0.12 12.02 0.95
C LYS A 160 -0.86 11.80 2.26
N ILE A 161 -0.99 12.87 3.06
CA ILE A 161 -1.69 12.81 4.35
C ILE A 161 -3.16 13.17 4.13
N ARG A 162 -4.06 12.34 4.63
CA ARG A 162 -5.51 12.54 4.55
C ARG A 162 -6.12 12.41 5.94
N SER A 163 -7.14 13.20 6.26
CA SER A 163 -7.82 13.03 7.54
C SER A 163 -8.70 11.78 7.53
N VAL A 164 -8.64 10.97 8.59
CA VAL A 164 -9.48 9.76 8.75
C VAL A 164 -10.97 10.12 8.77
N ASN A 165 -11.32 11.28 9.32
CA ASN A 165 -12.69 11.81 9.34
C ASN A 165 -13.28 12.06 7.94
N ARG A 166 -12.43 12.24 6.91
CA ARG A 166 -12.88 12.44 5.53
C ARG A 166 -13.16 11.12 4.80
N VAL A 167 -12.81 9.98 5.40
CA VAL A 167 -13.04 8.67 4.80
C VAL A 167 -14.51 8.28 4.97
N PRO A 168 -15.24 7.97 3.89
CA PRO A 168 -16.66 7.65 3.98
C PRO A 168 -16.89 6.29 4.64
N GLN A 169 -17.83 6.19 5.58
CA GLN A 169 -18.10 4.93 6.29
C GLN A 169 -19.02 3.97 5.51
N LYS A 170 -19.83 4.48 4.58
CA LYS A 170 -20.74 3.66 3.78
C LYS A 170 -19.96 2.87 2.74
N ARG A 171 -20.16 1.55 2.67
CA ARG A 171 -19.47 0.62 1.76
C ARG A 171 -19.34 1.12 0.33
N HIS A 172 -20.45 1.37 -0.35
CA HIS A 172 -20.42 1.82 -1.76
C HIS A 172 -19.62 3.13 -1.95
N LYS A 173 -19.69 4.05 -0.99
CA LYS A 173 -18.91 5.30 -1.03
C LYS A 173 -17.44 5.05 -0.75
N LEU A 174 -17.11 4.11 0.13
CA LEU A 174 -15.74 3.70 0.45
C LEU A 174 -15.07 3.01 -0.73
N GLU A 175 -15.79 2.14 -1.44
CA GLU A 175 -15.31 1.47 -2.65
C GLU A 175 -14.94 2.51 -3.71
N ARG A 176 -15.86 3.44 -4.03
CA ARG A 176 -15.59 4.52 -4.98
C ARG A 176 -14.47 5.45 -4.54
N TYR A 177 -14.36 5.71 -3.24
CA TYR A 177 -13.29 6.52 -2.67
C TYR A 177 -11.92 5.84 -2.88
N LEU A 178 -11.82 4.54 -2.56
CA LEU A 178 -10.58 3.78 -2.73
C LEU A 178 -10.22 3.65 -4.21
N GLU A 179 -11.19 3.37 -5.09
CA GLU A 179 -10.99 3.33 -6.54
C GLU A 179 -10.45 4.66 -7.09
N HIS A 180 -11.01 5.78 -6.63
CA HIS A 180 -10.52 7.11 -7.00
C HIS A 180 -9.08 7.36 -6.52
N LEU A 181 -8.72 6.91 -5.32
CA LEU A 181 -7.34 6.96 -4.84
C LEU A 181 -6.40 6.14 -5.73
N TRP A 182 -6.80 4.93 -6.10
CA TRP A 182 -6.02 4.05 -6.97
C TRP A 182 -5.80 4.66 -8.35
N ARG A 183 -6.84 5.26 -8.93
CA ARG A 183 -6.71 5.99 -10.20
C ARG A 183 -5.71 7.14 -10.12
N ASN A 184 -5.72 7.88 -9.02
CA ASN A 184 -4.76 8.96 -8.82
C ASN A 184 -3.33 8.45 -8.61
N LYS A 185 -3.16 7.29 -7.96
CA LYS A 185 -1.84 6.65 -7.81
C LYS A 185 -1.30 6.14 -9.14
N ASP A 186 -2.14 5.50 -9.96
CA ASP A 186 -1.72 4.99 -11.27
C ASP A 186 -1.16 6.12 -12.14
N LYS A 187 -1.87 7.27 -12.17
CA LYS A 187 -1.41 8.49 -12.83
C LYS A 187 -0.12 9.06 -12.24
N LEU A 188 -0.02 9.11 -10.91
CA LEU A 188 1.17 9.59 -10.22
C LEU A 188 2.38 8.73 -10.57
N ILE A 189 2.23 7.41 -10.59
CA ILE A 189 3.31 6.48 -10.95
C ILE A 189 3.73 6.70 -12.41
N ALA A 190 2.78 6.92 -13.32
CA ALA A 190 3.08 7.24 -14.70
C ALA A 190 3.88 8.54 -14.83
N GLN A 191 3.49 9.60 -14.10
CA GLN A 191 4.21 10.88 -14.07
C GLN A 191 5.63 10.72 -13.52
N LEU A 192 5.78 10.08 -12.37
CA LEU A 192 7.09 9.86 -11.75
C LEU A 192 8.02 9.06 -12.66
N LYS A 193 7.52 8.05 -13.39
CA LYS A 193 8.34 7.30 -14.35
C LYS A 193 8.87 8.18 -15.47
N VAL A 194 7.99 9.01 -16.07
CA VAL A 194 8.38 9.94 -17.14
C VAL A 194 9.39 10.98 -16.65
N GLU A 195 9.21 11.53 -15.46
CA GLU A 195 10.15 12.48 -14.86
C GLU A 195 11.55 11.86 -14.68
N ASN A 196 11.61 10.62 -14.18
CA ASN A 196 12.88 9.89 -14.03
C ASN A 196 13.53 9.56 -15.37
N ASP A 197 12.74 9.18 -16.39
CA ASP A 197 13.28 8.92 -17.74
C ASP A 197 13.93 10.18 -18.33
N VAL A 198 13.33 11.36 -18.12
CA VAL A 198 13.87 12.65 -18.58
C VAL A 198 15.15 13.05 -17.84
N GLU A 199 15.20 12.86 -16.51
CA GLU A 199 16.39 13.16 -15.70
C GLU A 199 17.61 12.35 -16.15
N VAL A 200 17.43 11.07 -16.48
CA VAL A 200 18.52 10.20 -16.96
C VAL A 200 18.99 10.56 -18.37
N ILE A 201 18.07 10.96 -19.25
CA ILE A 201 18.45 11.45 -20.59
C ILE A 201 19.31 12.72 -20.44
N ASN A 202 18.89 13.63 -19.56
CA ASN A 202 19.63 14.88 -19.32
C ASN A 202 21.00 14.63 -18.67
N SER A 203 21.11 13.68 -17.74
CA SER A 203 22.40 13.32 -17.13
C SER A 203 23.35 12.68 -18.16
N SER A 204 22.81 11.81 -19.03
CA SER A 204 23.57 11.15 -20.09
C SER A 204 24.07 12.15 -21.16
N LEU A 205 23.23 13.11 -21.57
CA LEU A 205 23.63 14.19 -22.49
C LEU A 205 24.70 15.10 -21.89
N LYS A 206 24.63 15.37 -20.57
CA LYS A 206 25.63 16.17 -19.86
C LYS A 206 27.00 15.48 -19.84
N CYS A 207 27.02 14.18 -19.55
CA CYS A 207 28.25 13.37 -19.60
C CYS A 207 28.88 13.32 -21.00
N ILE A 208 28.08 13.33 -22.08
CA ILE A 208 28.61 13.35 -23.45
C ILE A 208 29.25 14.70 -23.78
N ASN A 209 28.65 15.80 -23.34
CA ASN A 209 29.20 17.13 -23.58
C ASN A 209 30.49 17.36 -22.78
N ASP A 210 30.56 16.89 -21.53
CA ASP A 210 31.78 16.98 -20.72
C ASP A 210 32.95 16.15 -21.28
N VAL A 211 32.69 15.11 -22.09
CA VAL A 211 33.73 14.32 -22.79
C VAL A 211 34.22 15.00 -24.07
N ASN A 212 33.40 15.85 -24.70
CA ASN A 212 33.78 16.57 -25.93
C ASN A 212 34.51 17.89 -25.67
N ASP A 213 34.55 18.36 -24.42
CA ASP A 213 35.26 19.58 -24.00
C ASP A 213 36.66 19.31 -23.40
N VAL A 214 37.25 18.12 -23.65
CA VAL A 214 38.63 17.74 -23.26
C VAL A 214 39.53 17.53 -24.46
#